data_AF-A0A9D2UHX4-F1
#
_entry.id   AF-A0A9D2UHX4-F1
#
_cell.length_a   1.000
_cell.length_b   1.000
_cell.length_c   1.000
_cell.angle_alpha   90.00
_cell.angle_beta   90.00
_cell.angle_gamma   90.00
#
_symmetry.space_group_name_H-M   'P 1'
#
loop_
_entity.id
_entity.type
_entity.pdbx_description
1 polymer ?
#
loop_
_entity_poly.entity_id
_entity_poly.type
_entity_poly.pdbx_seq_one_letter_code
_entity_poly.pdbx_strand_id
1 'polypeptide(L)'
;SEKISILGNIIISAIGDEDLTLEDRIRQGIERHFDFIAANRDLPKFIVNEVLTRPDTIDMMKRNAQNIVNNLLNSLQQEIDAYAAKGLCRQVNARMLLIDIVSLNVFPFMAAPIVLGAIGDSYNSYDEFLALRKTENVETILNKLKIH
;
A
#
# COMPACT_ATOMS: atom_id res chain seq x y z
N SER A 1 -10.08 13.05 -9.97
CA SER A 1 -10.73 12.17 -10.96
C SER A 1 -11.21 10.90 -10.27
N GLU A 2 -12.24 10.25 -10.81
CA GLU A 2 -12.82 9.00 -10.28
C GLU A 2 -11.76 7.92 -10.00
N LYS A 3 -10.82 7.73 -10.94
CA LYS A 3 -9.71 6.76 -10.84
C LYS A 3 -8.81 6.96 -9.61
N ILE A 4 -8.60 8.21 -9.20
CA ILE A 4 -7.74 8.52 -8.04
C ILE A 4 -8.49 8.24 -6.73
N SER A 5 -9.80 8.48 -6.70
CA SER A 5 -10.64 8.09 -5.56
C SER A 5 -10.70 6.57 -5.39
N ILE A 6 -10.72 5.82 -6.50
CA ILE A 6 -10.73 4.35 -6.48
C ILE A 6 -9.43 3.80 -5.87
N LEU A 7 -8.27 4.33 -6.25
CA LEU A 7 -6.97 3.90 -5.70
C LEU A 7 -6.90 4.10 -4.17
N GLY A 8 -7.31 5.28 -3.70
CA GLY A 8 -7.38 5.59 -2.26
C GLY A 8 -8.36 4.68 -1.51
N ASN A 9 -9.55 4.45 -2.07
CA ASN A 9 -10.58 3.62 -1.47
C ASN A 9 -10.16 2.15 -1.36
N ILE A 10 -9.38 1.62 -2.32
CA ILE A 10 -8.90 0.23 -2.27
C ILE A 10 -7.91 0.02 -1.13
N ILE A 11 -6.97 0.95 -0.96
CA ILE A 11 -6.03 0.93 0.18
C ILE A 11 -6.78 1.05 1.51
N ILE A 12 -7.80 1.92 1.59
CA ILE A 12 -8.59 2.16 2.81
C ILE A 12 -9.48 0.96 3.16
N SER A 13 -10.17 0.39 2.16
CA SER A 13 -11.12 -0.71 2.37
C SER A 13 -10.46 -2.00 2.84
N ALA A 14 -9.22 -2.25 2.41
CA ALA A 14 -8.54 -3.49 2.72
C ALA A 14 -7.86 -3.48 4.11
N ILE A 15 -7.69 -2.30 4.72
CA ILE A 15 -7.14 -2.13 6.08
C ILE A 15 -8.26 -1.94 7.13
N GLY A 16 -9.53 -1.84 6.72
CA GLY A 16 -10.67 -1.53 7.60
C GLY A 16 -11.56 -2.71 7.99
N ASP A 17 -11.20 -3.96 7.68
CA ASP A 17 -11.99 -5.15 8.02
C ASP A 17 -11.76 -5.56 9.49
N GLU A 18 -12.61 -5.08 10.40
CA GLU A 18 -12.46 -5.26 11.86
C GLU A 18 -12.66 -6.71 12.34
N ASP A 19 -13.20 -7.60 11.50
CA ASP A 19 -13.40 -9.01 11.83
C ASP A 19 -12.10 -9.85 11.73
N LEU A 20 -11.04 -9.26 11.16
CA LEU A 20 -9.74 -9.91 10.96
C LEU A 20 -8.73 -9.51 12.04
N THR A 21 -7.75 -10.38 12.27
CA THR A 21 -6.55 -10.03 13.05
C THR A 21 -5.80 -8.88 12.36
N LEU A 22 -5.03 -8.10 13.13
CA LEU A 22 -4.18 -7.03 12.57
C LEU A 22 -3.27 -7.58 11.46
N GLU A 23 -2.74 -8.78 11.65
CA GLU A 23 -1.89 -9.47 10.68
C GLU A 23 -2.62 -9.76 9.37
N ASP A 24 -3.75 -10.45 9.44
CA ASP A 24 -4.52 -10.87 8.26
C ASP A 24 -5.03 -9.68 7.50
N ARG A 25 -5.45 -8.64 8.21
CA ARG A 25 -5.93 -7.40 7.60
C ARG A 25 -4.82 -6.66 6.87
N ILE A 26 -3.60 -6.61 7.43
CA ILE A 26 -2.44 -6.01 6.76
C ILE A 26 -2.03 -6.85 5.55
N ARG A 27 -1.94 -8.18 5.68
CA ARG A 27 -1.62 -9.11 4.60
C ARG A 27 -2.59 -8.93 3.43
N GLN A 28 -3.89 -9.06 3.68
CA GLN A 28 -4.93 -8.88 2.66
C GLN A 28 -4.93 -7.47 2.09
N GLY A 29 -4.66 -6.46 2.94
CA GLY A 29 -4.44 -5.07 2.54
C GLY A 29 -3.39 -4.91 1.45
N ILE A 30 -2.21 -5.47 1.70
CA ILE A 30 -1.07 -5.42 0.79
C ILE A 30 -1.38 -6.18 -0.50
N GLU A 31 -1.91 -7.39 -0.40
CA GLU A 31 -2.18 -8.25 -1.56
C GLU A 31 -3.24 -7.66 -2.48
N ARG A 32 -4.39 -7.24 -1.94
CA ARG A 32 -5.49 -6.64 -2.72
C ARG A 32 -5.04 -5.35 -3.39
N HIS A 33 -4.26 -4.51 -2.68
CA HIS A 33 -3.70 -3.31 -3.27
C HIS A 33 -2.73 -3.65 -4.40
N PHE A 34 -1.82 -4.61 -4.21
CA PHE A 34 -0.87 -5.03 -5.23
C PHE A 34 -1.58 -5.56 -6.48
N ASP A 35 -2.57 -6.44 -6.30
CA ASP A 35 -3.34 -7.03 -7.40
C ASP A 35 -4.13 -5.97 -8.17
N PHE A 36 -4.66 -4.96 -7.48
CA PHE A 36 -5.30 -3.81 -8.14
C PHE A 36 -4.31 -3.03 -9.02
N ILE A 37 -3.10 -2.75 -8.54
CA ILE A 37 -2.08 -2.08 -9.36
C ILE A 37 -1.63 -2.98 -10.51
N ALA A 38 -1.47 -4.28 -10.29
CA ALA A 38 -1.10 -5.25 -11.32
C ALA A 38 -2.13 -5.33 -12.45
N ALA A 39 -3.42 -5.21 -12.13
CA ALA A 39 -4.52 -5.11 -13.09
C ALA A 39 -4.59 -3.75 -13.81
N ASN A 40 -3.95 -2.71 -13.25
CA ASN A 40 -4.01 -1.33 -13.74
C ASN A 40 -2.61 -0.69 -13.83
N ARG A 41 -1.66 -1.34 -14.53
CA ARG A 41 -0.22 -1.02 -14.46
C ARG A 41 0.15 0.44 -14.81
N ASP A 42 -0.62 1.10 -15.67
CA ASP A 42 -0.39 2.51 -16.05
C ASP A 42 -1.01 3.52 -15.09
N LEU A 43 -1.93 3.09 -14.22
CA LEU A 43 -2.66 3.97 -13.32
C LEU A 43 -1.72 4.75 -12.39
N PRO A 44 -0.71 4.15 -11.72
CA PRO A 44 0.20 4.92 -10.87
C PRO A 44 0.89 6.07 -11.61
N LYS A 45 1.39 5.83 -12.82
CA LYS A 45 2.08 6.84 -13.63
C LYS A 45 1.12 7.95 -14.02
N PHE A 46 -0.09 7.58 -14.44
CA PHE A 46 -1.14 8.55 -14.75
C PHE A 46 -1.47 9.45 -13.55
N ILE A 47 -1.63 8.89 -12.35
CA ILE A 47 -1.96 9.65 -11.13
C ILE A 47 -0.82 10.61 -10.77
N VAL A 48 0.43 10.15 -10.79
CA VAL A 48 1.59 11.00 -10.49
C VAL A 48 1.69 12.13 -11.50
N ASN A 49 1.57 11.84 -12.80
CA ASN A 49 1.62 12.86 -13.85
C ASN A 49 0.48 13.88 -13.70
N GLU A 50 -0.73 13.41 -13.41
CA GLU A 50 -1.89 14.27 -13.16
C GLU A 50 -1.65 15.23 -11.99
N VAL A 51 -1.12 14.73 -10.88
CA VAL A 51 -0.79 15.53 -9.70
C VAL A 51 0.29 16.56 -10.01
N LEU A 52 1.36 16.16 -10.71
CA LEU A 52 2.47 17.06 -11.06
C LEU A 52 2.05 18.15 -12.06
N THR A 53 1.15 17.82 -12.98
CA THR A 53 0.66 18.75 -14.02
C THR A 53 -0.43 19.66 -13.48
N ARG A 54 -1.25 19.19 -12.53
CA ARG A 54 -2.38 19.92 -11.93
C ARG A 54 -2.38 19.79 -10.41
N PRO A 55 -1.58 20.59 -9.69
CA PRO A 55 -1.44 20.48 -8.23
C PRO A 55 -2.76 20.65 -7.46
N ASP A 56 -3.66 21.50 -7.95
CA ASP A 56 -4.99 21.75 -7.36
C ASP A 56 -5.85 20.48 -7.26
N THR A 57 -5.54 19.46 -8.07
CA THR A 57 -6.18 18.15 -8.05
C THR A 57 -6.00 17.46 -6.69
N ILE A 58 -4.87 17.68 -6.01
CA ILE A 58 -4.64 17.18 -4.64
C ILE A 58 -5.56 17.86 -3.64
N ASP A 59 -5.74 19.17 -3.73
CA ASP A 59 -6.55 19.88 -2.73
C ASP A 59 -8.04 19.54 -2.83
N MET A 60 -8.50 19.21 -4.04
CA MET A 60 -9.83 18.62 -4.23
C MET A 60 -9.93 17.20 -3.64
N MET A 61 -8.88 16.38 -3.73
CA MET A 61 -8.85 15.05 -3.12
C MET A 61 -8.85 15.11 -1.60
N LYS A 62 -8.01 15.99 -1.04
CA LYS A 62 -7.92 16.22 0.42
C LYS A 62 -9.30 16.52 0.98
N ARG A 63 -10.04 17.45 0.38
CA ARG A 63 -11.39 17.84 0.86
C ARG A 63 -12.39 16.69 0.90
N ASN A 64 -12.33 15.76 -0.06
CA ASN A 64 -13.32 14.67 -0.17
C ASN A 64 -12.95 13.41 0.61
N ALA A 65 -11.65 13.15 0.84
CA ALA A 65 -11.17 11.92 1.46
C ALA A 65 -10.52 12.11 2.85
N GLN A 66 -10.20 13.35 3.27
CA GLN A 66 -9.42 13.58 4.50
C GLN A 66 -10.03 12.96 5.74
N ASN A 67 -11.34 13.13 5.96
CA ASN A 67 -11.97 12.68 7.19
C ASN A 67 -11.97 11.15 7.27
N ILE A 68 -12.25 10.47 6.16
CA ILE A 68 -12.26 9.01 6.08
C ILE A 68 -10.85 8.45 6.29
N VAL A 69 -9.86 8.99 5.57
CA VAL A 69 -8.45 8.58 5.68
C VAL A 69 -7.90 8.82 7.08
N ASN A 70 -8.19 9.98 7.68
CA ASN A 70 -7.71 10.29 9.02
C ASN A 70 -8.35 9.39 10.08
N ASN A 71 -9.64 9.08 9.98
CA ASN A 71 -10.31 8.18 10.92
C ASN A 71 -9.74 6.77 10.83
N LEU A 72 -9.54 6.24 9.61
CA LEU A 72 -8.92 4.93 9.41
C LEU A 72 -7.50 4.88 10.00
N LEU A 73 -6.67 5.90 9.69
CA LEU A 73 -5.29 5.95 10.18
C LEU A 73 -5.20 6.08 11.69
N ASN A 74 -6.13 6.81 12.31
CA ASN A 74 -6.21 6.94 13.75
C ASN A 74 -6.64 5.61 14.39
N SER A 75 -7.63 4.92 13.81
CA SER A 75 -8.05 3.58 14.27
C SER A 75 -6.90 2.58 14.19
N LEU A 76 -6.21 2.51 13.05
CA LEU A 76 -5.04 1.66 12.86
C LEU A 76 -3.92 1.98 13.86
N GLN A 77 -3.66 3.26 14.13
CA GLN A 77 -2.66 3.66 15.12
C GLN A 77 -3.02 3.17 16.53
N GLN A 78 -4.28 3.34 16.95
CA GLN A 78 -4.76 2.87 18.25
C GLN A 78 -4.61 1.36 18.39
N GLU A 79 -4.91 0.61 17.33
CA GLU A 79 -4.77 -0.85 17.35
C GLU A 79 -3.30 -1.29 17.42
N ILE A 80 -2.42 -0.69 16.62
CA ILE A 80 -0.97 -0.95 16.68
C ILE A 80 -0.43 -0.65 18.08
N ASP A 81 -0.85 0.46 18.70
CA ASP A 81 -0.42 0.82 20.05
C ASP A 81 -0.93 -0.20 21.09
N ALA A 82 -2.17 -0.69 20.94
CA ALA A 82 -2.74 -1.71 21.82
C ALA A 82 -2.03 -3.06 21.69
N TYR A 83 -1.66 -3.48 20.48
CA TYR A 83 -0.86 -4.69 20.25
C TYR A 83 0.55 -4.54 20.81
N ALA A 84 1.19 -3.39 20.59
CA ALA A 84 2.52 -3.11 21.10
C ALA A 84 2.57 -3.09 22.63
N ALA A 85 1.54 -2.54 23.29
CA ALA A 85 1.42 -2.55 24.75
C ALA A 85 1.32 -3.97 25.33
N LYS A 86 0.81 -4.94 24.55
CA LYS A 86 0.74 -6.36 24.90
C LYS A 86 1.99 -7.15 24.50
N GLY A 87 2.99 -6.51 23.88
CA GLY A 87 4.18 -7.17 23.34
C GLY A 87 3.91 -8.03 22.09
N LEU A 88 2.76 -7.85 21.43
CA LEU A 88 2.35 -8.64 20.26
C LEU A 88 2.91 -8.09 18.95
N CYS A 89 3.33 -6.82 18.93
CA CYS A 89 4.00 -6.23 17.79
C CYS A 89 4.98 -5.13 18.24
N ARG A 90 5.84 -4.70 17.33
CA ARG A 90 6.63 -3.48 17.47
C ARG A 90 5.74 -2.26 17.25
N GLN A 91 5.85 -1.27 18.12
CA GLN A 91 5.19 0.02 17.91
C GLN A 91 5.73 0.69 16.64
N VAL A 92 4.82 1.09 15.74
CA VAL A 92 5.14 1.86 14.54
C VAL A 92 4.12 2.98 14.33
N ASN A 93 4.53 3.99 13.57
CA ASN A 93 3.61 5.01 13.12
C ASN A 93 2.77 4.48 11.94
N ALA A 94 1.45 4.50 12.08
CA ALA A 94 0.51 4.00 11.08
C ALA A 94 0.62 4.72 9.72
N ARG A 95 0.91 6.02 9.71
CA ARG A 95 1.08 6.79 8.47
C ARG A 95 2.34 6.38 7.73
N MET A 96 3.45 6.19 8.46
CA MET A 96 4.68 5.69 7.86
C MET A 96 4.50 4.27 7.30
N LEU A 97 3.83 3.40 8.07
CA LEU A 97 3.49 2.04 7.61
C LEU A 97 2.70 2.06 6.30
N LEU A 98 1.69 2.92 6.21
CA LEU A 98 0.89 3.08 5.00
C LEU A 98 1.73 3.54 3.80
N ILE A 99 2.60 4.53 4.00
CA ILE A 99 3.49 5.03 2.94
C ILE A 99 4.47 3.95 2.50
N ASP A 100 4.99 3.13 3.41
CA ASP A 100 5.85 2.00 3.06
C ASP A 100 5.09 0.98 2.20
N ILE A 101 3.88 0.57 2.63
CA ILE A 101 3.03 -0.36 1.88
C ILE A 101 2.78 0.15 0.45
N VAL A 102 2.35 1.40 0.32
CA VAL A 102 2.05 1.99 -0.99
C VAL A 102 3.32 2.06 -1.83
N SER A 103 4.44 2.49 -1.26
CA SER A 103 5.72 2.59 -1.97
C SER A 103 6.18 1.23 -2.49
N LEU A 104 6.16 0.21 -1.63
CA LEU A 104 6.60 -1.15 -1.97
C LEU A 104 5.71 -1.79 -3.05
N ASN A 105 4.40 -1.57 -2.99
CA ASN A 105 3.45 -2.10 -3.99
C ASN A 105 3.54 -1.35 -5.32
N VAL A 106 3.68 -0.03 -5.30
CA VAL A 106 3.58 0.80 -6.52
C VAL A 106 4.90 0.89 -7.27
N PHE A 107 6.04 0.92 -6.56
CA PHE A 107 7.37 1.08 -7.14
C PHE A 107 7.69 0.12 -8.31
N PRO A 108 7.45 -1.21 -8.23
CA PRO A 108 7.77 -2.10 -9.34
C PRO A 108 7.07 -1.68 -10.64
N PHE A 109 5.82 -1.24 -10.58
CA PHE A 109 5.07 -0.80 -11.76
C PHE A 109 5.51 0.57 -12.29
N MET A 110 5.78 1.52 -11.38
CA MET A 110 6.26 2.86 -11.74
C MET A 110 7.62 2.82 -12.43
N ALA A 111 8.54 2.02 -11.90
CA ALA A 111 9.93 1.94 -12.32
C ALA A 111 10.23 0.69 -13.14
N ALA A 112 9.23 0.07 -13.78
CA ALA A 112 9.37 -1.23 -14.45
C ALA A 112 10.60 -1.35 -15.39
N PRO A 113 10.94 -0.36 -16.25
CA PRO A 113 12.14 -0.44 -17.10
C PRO A 113 13.45 -0.52 -16.29
N ILE A 114 13.53 0.23 -15.18
CA ILE A 114 14.70 0.24 -14.30
C ILE A 114 14.78 -1.09 -13.53
N VAL A 115 13.65 -1.57 -13.03
CA VAL A 115 13.59 -2.85 -12.30
C VAL A 115 13.96 -4.02 -13.21
N LEU A 116 13.43 -4.05 -14.44
CA LEU A 116 13.80 -5.04 -15.46
C LEU A 116 15.30 -5.02 -15.77
N GLY A 117 15.87 -3.83 -15.93
CA GLY A 117 17.31 -3.68 -16.14
C GLY A 117 18.16 -4.14 -14.95
N ALA A 118 17.66 -4.00 -13.73
CA ALA A 118 18.36 -4.39 -12.51
C ALA A 118 18.31 -5.91 -12.23
N ILE A 119 17.17 -6.56 -12.49
CA ILE A 119 17.01 -8.00 -12.25
C ILE A 119 17.58 -8.87 -13.38
N GLY A 120 17.71 -8.32 -14.60
CA GLY A 120 18.20 -9.05 -15.77
C GLY A 120 17.40 -10.32 -16.04
N ASP A 121 18.08 -11.40 -16.38
CA ASP A 121 17.48 -12.71 -16.71
C ASP A 121 17.25 -13.61 -15.49
N SER A 122 17.25 -13.04 -14.27
CA SER A 122 17.11 -13.83 -13.02
C SER A 122 15.73 -14.50 -12.86
N TYR A 123 14.74 -14.12 -13.68
CA TYR A 123 13.37 -14.63 -13.65
C TYR A 123 12.90 -14.96 -15.07
N ASN A 124 12.02 -15.94 -15.22
CA ASN A 124 11.52 -16.35 -16.54
C ASN A 124 10.60 -15.28 -17.15
N SER A 125 9.96 -14.47 -16.30
CA SER A 125 9.11 -13.36 -16.72
C SER A 125 9.03 -12.27 -15.67
N TYR A 126 8.60 -11.07 -16.08
CA TYR A 126 8.32 -10.00 -15.14
C TYR A 126 7.13 -10.33 -14.23
N ASP A 127 6.16 -11.11 -14.72
CA ASP A 127 5.00 -11.51 -13.92
C ASP A 127 5.38 -12.50 -12.80
N GLU A 128 6.35 -13.38 -13.06
CA GLU A 128 6.95 -14.24 -12.01
C GLU A 128 7.65 -13.39 -10.94
N PHE A 129 8.45 -12.41 -11.35
CA PHE A 129 9.05 -11.44 -10.42
C PHE A 129 7.99 -10.71 -9.60
N LEU A 130 6.90 -10.24 -10.23
CA LEU A 130 5.82 -9.53 -9.54
C LEU A 130 5.10 -10.43 -8.52
N ALA A 131 4.90 -11.71 -8.82
CA ALA A 131 4.31 -12.67 -7.88
C ALA A 131 5.18 -12.82 -6.62
N LEU A 132 6.49 -12.99 -6.78
CA LEU A 132 7.44 -13.05 -5.67
C LEU A 132 7.50 -11.72 -4.91
N ARG A 133 7.45 -10.59 -5.63
CA ARG A 133 7.46 -9.26 -5.04
C ARG A 133 6.24 -9.01 -4.14
N LYS A 134 5.07 -9.54 -4.51
CA LYS A 134 3.85 -9.46 -3.69
C LYS A 134 4.05 -10.16 -2.35
N THR A 135 4.57 -11.39 -2.35
CA THR A 135 4.88 -12.14 -1.13
C THR A 135 5.94 -11.41 -0.30
N GLU A 136 7.01 -10.93 -0.93
CA GLU A 136 8.08 -10.19 -0.25
C GLU A 136 7.57 -8.90 0.41
N ASN A 137 6.59 -8.22 -0.19
CA ASN A 137 5.98 -7.01 0.40
C ASN A 137 5.23 -7.31 1.69
N VAL A 138 4.45 -8.40 1.71
CA VAL A 138 3.75 -8.86 2.92
C VAL A 138 4.77 -9.14 4.02
N GLU A 139 5.77 -9.97 3.72
CA GLU A 139 6.81 -10.35 4.68
C GLU A 139 7.60 -9.14 5.19
N THR A 140 7.99 -8.22 4.31
CA THR A 140 8.70 -6.99 4.69
C THR A 140 7.91 -6.17 5.71
N ILE A 141 6.61 -6.03 5.50
CA ILE A 141 5.74 -5.21 6.37
C ILE A 141 5.41 -5.92 7.68
N LEU A 142 5.11 -7.22 7.64
CA LEU A 142 4.85 -7.99 8.87
C LEU A 142 6.11 -8.09 9.74
N ASN A 143 7.29 -8.31 9.13
CA ASN A 143 8.56 -8.28 9.85
C ASN A 143 8.87 -6.89 10.44
N LYS A 144 8.51 -5.80 9.74
CA LYS A 144 8.62 -4.44 10.29
C LYS A 144 7.78 -4.26 11.55
N LEU A 145 6.64 -4.95 11.64
CA LEU A 145 5.77 -4.99 12.82
C LEU A 145 6.18 -6.05 13.83
N LYS A 146 7.11 -6.96 13.51
CA LYS A 146 7.45 -8.13 14.34
C LYS A 146 6.22 -8.95 14.74
N ILE A 147 5.27 -9.09 13.81
CA ILE A 147 4.14 -9.99 13.94
C ILE A 147 4.57 -11.34 13.35
N HIS A 148 4.34 -12.43 14.08
CA HIS A 148 4.76 -13.80 13.75
C HIS A 148 3.64 -14.79 14.04
#